data_AF-A0A8C0H9G8-F1
#
_entry.id   AF-A0A8C0H9G8-F1
#
_cell.length_a   1.000
_cell.length_b   1.000
_cell.length_c   1.000
_cell.angle_alpha   90.00
_cell.angle_beta   90.00
_cell.angle_gamma   90.00
#
_symmetry.space_group_name_H-M   'P 1'
#
loop_
_entity.id
_entity.type
_entity.pdbx_description
1 polymer ?
#
loop_
_entity_poly.entity_id
_entity_poly.type
_entity_poly.pdbx_seq_one_letter_code
_entity_poly.pdbx_strand_id
1 'polypeptide(L)'
;MALVVHILACLLGTGSWVAINGMWVELPLIVPRVPEGWYLPSYLTVLIQFANVGPLFVTLVHHFHPGRLSECCAGSLVGSLAYVRADDGHDP
;
A
#
# COMPACT_ATOMS: atom_id res chain seq x y z
N MET A 1 -11.87 11.46 17.10
CA MET A 1 -10.87 10.38 17.22
C MET A 1 -10.57 9.72 15.87
N ALA A 2 -11.58 9.27 15.13
CA ALA A 2 -11.40 8.64 13.80
C ALA A 2 -10.65 9.53 12.78
N LEU A 3 -10.94 10.83 12.70
CA LEU A 3 -10.26 11.77 11.80
C LEU A 3 -8.74 11.83 12.02
N VAL A 4 -8.31 11.89 13.29
CA VAL A 4 -6.87 11.92 13.64
C VAL A 4 -6.20 10.61 13.23
N VAL A 5 -6.85 9.48 13.46
CA VAL A 5 -6.35 8.16 13.05
C VAL A 5 -6.24 8.05 11.53
N HIS A 6 -7.22 8.56 10.77
CA HIS A 6 -7.17 8.59 9.30
C HIS A 6 -6.06 9.49 8.79
N ILE A 7 -5.87 10.68 9.37
CA ILE A 7 -4.79 11.59 9.01
C ILE A 7 -3.43 10.93 9.29
N LEU A 8 -3.24 10.33 10.47
CA LEU A 8 -2.01 9.61 10.81
C LEU A 8 -1.76 8.43 9.86
N ALA A 9 -2.79 7.67 9.51
CA ALA A 9 -2.69 6.58 8.55
C ALA A 9 -2.31 7.07 7.14
N CYS A 10 -2.91 8.18 6.69
CA CYS A 10 -2.57 8.82 5.41
C CYS A 10 -1.14 9.36 5.41
N LEU A 11 -0.69 10.00 6.49
CA LEU A 11 0.69 10.49 6.63
C LEU A 11 1.69 9.33 6.67
N LEU A 12 1.38 8.24 7.38
CA LEU A 12 2.24 7.06 7.43
C LEU A 12 2.35 6.38 6.06
N GLY A 13 1.22 6.27 5.35
CA GLY A 13 1.17 5.70 4.00
C GLY A 13 1.92 6.54 2.98
N THR A 14 1.64 7.85 2.93
CA THR A 14 2.33 8.77 2.01
C THR A 14 3.82 8.92 2.35
N GLY A 15 4.20 8.92 3.63
CA GLY A 15 5.59 8.93 4.06
C GLY A 15 6.37 7.69 3.59
N SER A 16 5.78 6.51 3.73
CA SER A 16 6.38 5.26 3.24
C SER A 16 6.56 5.27 1.72
N TRP A 17 5.58 5.80 1.00
CA TRP A 17 5.62 5.92 -0.46
C TRP A 17 6.69 6.92 -0.93
N VAL A 18 6.76 8.10 -0.31
CA VAL A 18 7.76 9.12 -0.61
C VAL A 18 9.18 8.60 -0.34
N ALA A 19 9.38 7.87 0.77
CA ALA A 19 10.67 7.25 1.08
C ALA A 19 11.11 6.24 0.01
N ILE A 20 10.20 5.39 -0.48
CA ILE A 20 10.49 4.45 -1.57
C ILE A 20 10.89 5.19 -2.85
N ASN A 21 10.13 6.23 -3.24
CA ASN A 21 10.44 7.02 -4.43
C ASN A 21 11.77 7.76 -4.30
N GLY A 22 12.09 8.29 -3.11
CA GLY A 22 13.38 8.92 -2.82
C GLY A 22 14.55 7.94 -2.99
N MET A 23 14.42 6.73 -2.42
CA MET A 23 15.42 5.68 -2.61
C MET A 23 15.62 5.34 -4.09
N TRP A 24 14.55 5.26 -4.90
CA TRP A 24 14.67 5.01 -6.35
C TRP A 24 15.44 6.10 -7.11
N VAL A 25 15.32 7.35 -6.69
CA VAL A 25 16.07 8.48 -7.28
C VAL A 25 17.54 8.45 -6.86
N GLU A 26 17.83 8.04 -5.62
CA GLU A 26 19.19 7.98 -5.08
C GLU A 26 19.96 6.72 -5.53
N LEU A 27 19.24 5.64 -5.83
CA LEU A 27 19.79 4.35 -6.22
C LEU A 27 20.75 4.40 -7.43
N PRO A 28 20.43 5.07 -8.57
CA PRO A 28 21.38 5.18 -9.69
C PRO A 28 22.66 5.95 -9.35
N LEU A 29 22.66 6.81 -8.33
CA LEU A 29 23.85 7.53 -7.86
C LEU A 29 24.74 6.66 -6.96
N ILE A 30 24.15 5.67 -6.29
CA ILE A 30 24.82 4.75 -5.36
C ILE A 30 25.37 3.52 -6.09
N VAL A 31 24.63 2.97 -7.07
CA VAL A 31 24.99 1.77 -7.87
C VAL A 31 26.47 1.74 -8.35
N PRO A 32 27.09 2.85 -8.81
CA PRO A 32 28.49 2.83 -9.27
C PRO A 32 29.53 2.67 -8.16
N ARG A 33 29.16 2.90 -6.89
CA ARG A 33 30.10 2.95 -5.76
C ARG A 33 30.09 1.71 -4.89
N VAL A 34 29.02 0.90 -4.95
CA VAL A 34 28.84 -0.26 -4.08
C VAL A 34 29.14 -1.55 -4.86
N PRO A 35 29.87 -2.52 -4.27
CA PRO A 35 30.22 -3.77 -4.93
C PRO A 35 29.00 -4.63 -5.29
N GLU A 36 27.80 -4.35 -4.76
CA GLU A 36 26.57 -5.09 -5.07
C GLU A 36 25.89 -4.64 -6.37
N GLY A 37 26.27 -3.49 -6.94
CA GLY A 37 25.74 -3.00 -8.21
C GLY A 37 24.20 -3.00 -8.30
N TRP A 38 23.65 -3.62 -9.34
CA TRP A 38 22.21 -3.68 -9.61
C TRP A 38 21.42 -4.66 -8.75
N TYR A 39 22.05 -5.37 -7.80
CA TYR A 39 21.30 -6.21 -6.86
C TYR A 39 20.52 -5.38 -5.82
N LEU A 40 20.97 -4.16 -5.52
CA LEU A 40 20.28 -3.20 -4.63
C LEU A 40 18.80 -2.95 -5.02
N PRO A 41 18.47 -2.55 -6.25
CA PRO A 41 17.07 -2.35 -6.67
C PRO A 41 16.28 -3.66 -6.71
N SER A 42 16.93 -4.79 -6.98
CA SER A 42 16.28 -6.11 -6.88
C SER A 42 15.85 -6.43 -5.45
N TYR A 43 16.69 -6.17 -4.43
CA TYR A 43 16.29 -6.32 -3.03
C TYR A 43 15.14 -5.37 -2.65
N LEU A 44 15.21 -4.12 -3.11
CA LEU A 44 14.17 -3.12 -2.87
C LEU A 44 12.81 -3.56 -3.43
N THR A 45 12.76 -4.02 -4.68
CA THR A 45 11.52 -4.52 -5.30
C THR A 45 10.96 -5.71 -4.55
N VAL A 46 11.78 -6.68 -4.13
CA VAL A 46 11.32 -7.83 -3.33
C VAL A 46 10.71 -7.37 -2.01
N LEU A 47 11.34 -6.42 -1.28
CA LEU A 47 10.77 -5.87 -0.05
C LEU A 47 9.41 -5.18 -0.28
N ILE A 48 9.26 -4.42 -1.37
CA ILE A 48 7.99 -3.76 -1.72
C ILE A 48 6.91 -4.80 -2.00
N GLN A 49 7.24 -5.88 -2.72
CA GLN A 49 6.31 -6.97 -2.97
C GLN A 49 5.88 -7.66 -1.67
N PHE A 50 6.80 -7.87 -0.72
CA PHE A 50 6.48 -8.37 0.61
C PHE A 50 5.57 -7.42 1.41
N ALA A 51 5.74 -6.10 1.28
CA ALA A 51 4.85 -5.13 1.91
C ALA A 51 3.40 -5.25 1.37
N ASN A 52 3.25 -5.57 0.08
CA ASN A 52 1.94 -5.86 -0.53
C ASN A 52 1.32 -7.20 -0.09
N VAL A 53 2.12 -8.11 0.48
CA VAL A 53 1.61 -9.34 1.12
C VAL A 53 0.89 -9.01 2.44
N GLY A 54 1.15 -7.85 3.06
CA GLY A 54 0.48 -7.43 4.30
C GLY A 54 -1.05 -7.39 4.19
N PRO A 55 -1.63 -6.63 3.24
CA PRO A 55 -3.06 -6.65 2.95
C PRO A 55 -3.57 -8.03 2.57
N LEU A 56 -2.81 -8.78 1.76
CA LEU A 56 -3.16 -10.13 1.34
C LEU A 56 -3.27 -11.08 2.54
N PHE A 57 -2.36 -10.98 3.49
CA PHE A 57 -2.33 -11.75 4.73
C PHE A 57 -3.50 -11.38 5.65
N VAL A 58 -3.81 -10.08 5.77
CA VAL A 58 -5.00 -9.63 6.52
C VAL A 58 -6.28 -10.18 5.89
N THR A 59 -6.40 -10.16 4.57
CA THR A 59 -7.53 -10.76 3.85
C THR A 59 -7.58 -12.28 4.02
N LEU A 60 -6.43 -12.96 3.99
CA LEU A 60 -6.34 -14.42 4.18
C LEU A 60 -6.76 -14.82 5.60
N VAL A 61 -6.25 -14.13 6.63
CA VAL A 61 -6.62 -14.36 8.03
C VAL A 61 -8.11 -14.09 8.26
N HIS A 62 -8.66 -13.06 7.62
CA HIS A 62 -10.09 -12.79 7.65
C HIS A 62 -10.91 -13.89 6.93
N HIS A 63 -10.38 -14.48 5.86
CA HIS A 63 -11.02 -15.59 5.13
C HIS A 63 -11.00 -16.90 5.91
N PHE A 64 -9.92 -17.20 6.64
CA PHE A 64 -9.79 -18.43 7.43
C PHE A 64 -10.49 -18.38 8.80
N HIS A 65 -10.85 -17.19 9.31
CA HIS A 65 -11.59 -17.03 10.58
C HIS A 65 -12.85 -16.15 10.46
N PRO A 66 -13.91 -16.57 9.73
CA PRO A 66 -15.14 -15.79 9.52
C PRO A 66 -16.10 -15.81 10.73
N GLY A 67 -15.57 -15.93 11.96
CA GLY A 67 -16.36 -16.29 13.12
C GLY A 67 -16.66 -15.19 14.15
N ARG A 68 -15.99 -14.01 14.12
CA ARG A 68 -16.12 -13.04 15.23
C ARG A 68 -15.84 -11.55 14.97
N LEU A 69 -15.92 -11.01 13.74
CA LEU A 69 -15.77 -9.56 13.56
C LEU A 69 -16.85 -8.95 12.66
N SER A 70 -17.70 -8.16 13.32
CA SER A 70 -18.80 -7.33 12.84
C SER A 70 -18.48 -6.51 11.58
N GLU A 71 -19.12 -6.88 10.48
CA GLU A 71 -19.83 -6.15 9.41
C GLU A 71 -19.57 -4.66 9.10
N CYS A 72 -18.87 -3.86 9.90
CA CYS A 72 -18.73 -2.41 9.64
C CYS A 72 -17.60 -2.04 8.66
N CYS A 73 -16.48 -2.77 8.61
CA CYS A 73 -15.33 -2.37 7.76
C CYS A 73 -15.38 -2.95 6.34
N ALA A 74 -16.07 -4.06 6.11
CA ALA A 74 -16.21 -4.64 4.78
C ALA A 74 -17.05 -3.74 3.83
N GLY A 75 -18.04 -3.02 4.37
CA GLY A 75 -18.89 -2.11 3.59
C GLY A 75 -18.15 -0.89 3.03
N SER A 76 -17.19 -0.33 3.77
CA SER A 76 -16.50 0.90 3.35
C SER A 76 -15.57 0.68 2.15
N LEU A 77 -15.02 -0.53 1.98
CA LEU A 77 -14.09 -0.82 0.88
C LEU A 77 -14.80 -1.10 -0.44
N VAL A 78 -16.00 -1.70 -0.40
CA VAL A 78 -16.86 -1.91 -1.58
C VAL A 78 -17.47 -0.59 -2.04
N GLY A 79 -17.85 0.30 -1.10
CA GLY A 79 -18.41 1.62 -1.42
C GLY A 79 -17.46 2.52 -2.22
N SER A 80 -16.18 2.57 -1.88
CA SER A 80 -15.19 3.36 -2.62
C SER A 80 -14.88 2.80 -4.02
N LEU A 81 -15.00 1.49 -4.21
CA LEU A 81 -14.83 0.84 -5.51
C LEU A 81 -16.03 1.11 -6.44
N ALA A 82 -17.23 1.22 -5.88
CA ALA A 82 -18.43 1.61 -6.61
C ALA A 82 -18.43 3.12 -6.93
N TYR A 83 -17.91 3.97 -6.04
CA TYR A 83 -17.81 5.42 -6.27
C TYR A 83 -16.87 5.77 -7.42
N VAL A 84 -15.68 5.15 -7.47
CA VAL A 84 -14.72 5.33 -8.57
C VAL A 84 -15.28 4.85 -9.91
N ARG A 85 -16.13 3.82 -9.91
CA ARG A 85 -16.73 3.29 -11.14
C ARG A 85 -18.00 4.04 -11.59
N ALA A 86 -18.58 4.88 -10.74
CA ALA A 86 -19.72 5.73 -11.07
C ALA A 86 -19.30 7.08 -11.69
N ASP A 87 -18.05 7.52 -11.47
CA ASP A 87 -17.51 8.79 -11.97
C ASP A 87 -17.13 8.75 -13.47
N ASP A 88 -16.87 7.56 -14.03
CA ASP A 88 -16.55 7.39 -15.47
C ASP A 88 -17.80 7.36 -16.39
N GLY A 89 -19.00 7.55 -15.84
CA GLY A 89 -20.25 7.13 -16.49
C GLY A 89 -21.28 8.21 -16.82
N HIS A 90 -21.04 9.47 -16.50
CA HIS A 90 -22.02 10.51 -16.81
C HIS A 90 -21.38 11.90 -16.81
N ASP A 91 -21.22 12.50 -17.98
CA ASP A 91 -21.71 13.85 -18.19
C ASP A 91 -22.07 14.08 -19.69
N PRO A 92 -23.20 14.75 -19.97
CA PRO A 92 -23.76 14.98 -21.31
C PRO A 92 -23.10 16.09 -22.14
#